data_AF-A0A7G6SK34-F1
#
_entry.id   AF-A0A7G6SK34-F1
#
_cell.length_a   1.000
_cell.length_b   1.000
_cell.length_c   1.000
_cell.angle_alpha   90.00
_cell.angle_beta   90.00
_cell.angle_gamma   90.00
#
_symmetry.space_group_name_H-M   'P 1'
#
loop_
_entity.id
_entity.type
_entity.pdbx_description
1 polymer ?
#
loop_
_entity_poly.entity_id
_entity_poly.type
_entity_poly.pdbx_seq_one_letter_code
_entity_poly.pdbx_strand_id
1 'polypeptide(L)' 'MGLMNATTPPEDVFIAWLMHQPRNADLVAAASAEVARLQRHAQSHPGARRLHELFCALINAKEASLRPQSSQSCQ' A
#
# COMPACT_ATOMS: atom_id res chain seq x y z
N MET A 1 34.50 0.06 9.03
CA MET A 1 33.78 1.27 8.59
C MET A 1 32.35 0.89 8.23
N GLY A 2 31.36 1.57 8.82
CA GLY A 2 29.97 1.69 8.35
C GLY A 2 29.13 0.42 8.21
N LEU A 3 28.48 -0.03 9.30
CA LEU A 3 27.23 -0.79 9.20
C LEU A 3 26.20 0.16 8.63
N MET A 4 26.08 0.15 7.30
CA MET A 4 25.02 0.81 6.55
C MET A 4 23.73 0.32 7.21
N ASN A 5 23.01 1.21 7.87
CA ASN A 5 21.68 0.94 8.38
C ASN A 5 20.77 0.74 7.16
N ALA A 6 20.86 -0.46 6.55
CA ALA A 6 20.13 -0.86 5.36
C ALA A 6 18.68 -1.10 5.78
N THR A 7 17.98 -0.01 6.08
CA THR A 7 16.54 -0.05 6.25
C THR A 7 15.97 -0.56 4.93
N THR A 8 15.32 -1.72 4.96
CA THR A 8 14.68 -2.32 3.79
C THR A 8 13.85 -1.26 3.05
N PRO A 9 13.99 -1.11 1.72
CA PRO A 9 13.21 -0.15 0.96
C PRO A 9 11.72 -0.32 1.24
N PRO A 10 10.97 0.78 1.41
CA PRO A 10 9.54 0.71 1.69
C PRO A 10 8.76 -0.01 0.59
N GLU A 11 9.22 0.07 -0.66
CA GLU A 11 8.68 -0.69 -1.79
C GLU A 11 8.80 -2.21 -1.59
N ASP A 12 9.95 -2.69 -1.10
CA ASP A 12 10.18 -4.12 -0.86
C ASP A 12 9.31 -4.62 0.31
N VAL A 13 9.15 -3.80 1.35
CA VAL A 13 8.24 -4.10 2.47
C VAL A 13 6.80 -4.18 1.98
N PHE A 14 6.39 -3.26 1.11
CA PHE A 14 5.05 -3.25 0.51
C PHE A 14 4.80 -4.49 -0.36
N ILE A 15 5.77 -4.86 -1.21
CA ILE A 15 5.67 -6.07 -2.06
C ILE A 15 5.61 -7.33 -1.19
N ALA A 16 6.47 -7.44 -0.17
CA ALA A 16 6.43 -8.56 0.77
C ALA A 16 5.08 -8.66 1.48
N TRP A 17 4.51 -7.51 1.89
CA TRP A 17 3.16 -7.46 2.48
C TRP A 17 2.09 -7.95 1.50
N LEU A 18 2.14 -7.54 0.23
CA LEU A 18 1.21 -8.00 -0.81
C LEU A 18 1.28 -9.50 -1.02
N MET A 19 2.50 -10.05 -1.08
CA MET A 19 2.74 -11.48 -1.27
C MET A 19 2.27 -12.32 -0.06
N HIS A 20 2.21 -11.71 1.13
CA HIS A 20 1.72 -12.37 2.34
C HIS A 20 0.19 -12.35 2.49
N GLN A 21 -0.53 -11.64 1.62
CA GLN A 21 -1.98 -11.56 1.73
C GLN A 21 -2.66 -12.91 1.41
N PRO A 22 -3.68 -13.32 2.17
CA PRO A 22 -4.43 -14.52 1.85
C PRO A 22 -5.20 -14.38 0.52
N ARG A 23 -5.46 -15.52 -0.15
CA ARG A 23 -6.02 -15.56 -1.51
C ARG A 23 -7.37 -14.85 -1.71
N ASN A 24 -8.11 -14.56 -0.63
CA ASN A 24 -9.38 -13.84 -0.66
C ASN A 24 -9.41 -12.66 0.33
N ALA A 25 -8.23 -12.09 0.65
CA ALA A 25 -8.16 -10.92 1.52
C ALA A 25 -8.91 -9.74 0.92
N ASP A 26 -9.67 -9.03 1.75
CA ASP A 26 -10.08 -7.66 1.42
C ASP A 26 -8.84 -6.75 1.51
N LEU A 27 -8.20 -6.56 0.36
CA LEU A 27 -6.98 -5.75 0.25
C LEU A 27 -7.22 -4.29 0.61
N VAL A 28 -8.43 -3.76 0.43
CA VAL A 28 -8.76 -2.38 0.78
C VAL A 28 -8.86 -2.25 2.30
N ALA A 29 -9.57 -3.16 2.97
CA ALA A 29 -9.65 -3.18 4.42
C ALA A 29 -8.28 -3.41 5.08
N ALA A 30 -7.50 -4.36 4.56
CA ALA A 30 -6.16 -4.67 5.08
C ALA A 30 -5.18 -3.49 4.89
N ALA A 31 -5.20 -2.84 3.72
CA ALA A 31 -4.39 -1.66 3.46
C ALA A 31 -4.81 -0.48 4.34
N SER A 32 -6.12 -0.30 4.58
CA SER A 32 -6.64 0.78 5.43
C SER A 32 -6.20 0.65 6.88
N ALA A 33 -6.17 -0.58 7.41
CA ALA A 33 -5.64 -0.87 8.74
C ALA A 33 -4.14 -0.50 8.84
N GLU A 34 -3.38 -0.77 7.78
CA GLU A 34 -1.96 -0.48 7.74
C GLU A 34 -1.66 1.03 7.59
N VAL A 35 -2.47 1.74 6.82
CA VAL A 35 -2.46 3.22 6.75
C VAL A 35 -2.67 3.82 8.14
N ALA A 36 -3.70 3.39 8.88
CA ALA A 36 -3.97 3.87 10.23
C ALA A 36 -2.81 3.55 11.19
N ARG A 37 -2.16 2.39 11.05
CA ARG A 37 -0.97 2.02 11.83
C ARG A 37 0.19 2.95 11.52
N LEU A 38 0.44 3.23 10.24
CA LEU A 38 1.55 4.04 9.76
C LEU A 38 1.38 5.54 10.02
N GLN A 39 0.14 6.06 10.12
CA GLN A 39 -0.11 7.48 10.41
C GLN A 39 0.64 7.97 11.66
N ARG A 40 0.77 7.12 12.69
CA ARG A 40 1.51 7.45 13.93
C ARG A 40 3.01 7.62 13.71
N HIS A 41 3.57 7.04 12.66
CA HIS A 41 5.01 7.04 12.36
C HIS A 41 5.38 7.86 11.11
N ALA A 42 4.41 8.12 10.23
CA ALA A 42 4.61 8.79 8.95
C ALA A 42 5.08 10.25 9.10
N GLN A 43 4.79 10.90 10.22
CA GLN A 43 5.24 12.28 10.49
C GLN A 43 6.75 12.35 10.79
N SER A 44 7.36 11.26 11.29
CA SER A 44 8.74 11.28 11.79
C SER A 44 9.71 10.44 10.96
N HIS A 45 9.22 9.51 10.12
CA HIS A 45 10.08 8.61 9.36
C HIS A 45 9.76 8.63 7.85
N PRO A 46 10.72 9.01 6.97
CA PRO A 46 10.48 9.13 5.53
C PRO A 46 10.08 7.79 4.88
N GLY A 47 10.68 6.68 5.32
CA GLY A 47 10.26 5.34 4.89
C GLY A 47 8.81 4.99 5.26
N ALA A 48 8.34 5.35 6.46
CA ALA A 48 6.95 5.11 6.87
C ALA A 48 5.97 5.99 6.07
N ARG A 49 6.36 7.23 5.76
CA ARG A 49 5.59 8.10 4.86
C ARG A 49 5.46 7.50 3.46
N ARG A 50 6.56 7.02 2.88
CA ARG A 50 6.54 6.39 1.56
C ARG A 50 5.66 5.14 1.54
N LEU A 51 5.77 4.31 2.57
CA LEU A 51 4.95 3.12 2.72
C LEU A 51 3.45 3.46 2.85
N HIS A 52 3.12 4.50 3.62
CA HIS A 52 1.75 5.03 3.72
C HIS A 52 1.20 5.48 2.35
N GLU A 53 1.99 6.20 1.55
CA GLU A 53 1.61 6.61 0.18
C GLU A 53 1.31 5.41 -0.72
N LEU A 54 2.11 4.34 -0.65
CA LEU A 54 1.89 3.11 -1.44
C LEU A 54 0.57 2.42 -1.06
N PHE A 55 0.23 2.35 0.23
CA PHE A 55 -1.05 1.79 0.68
C PHE A 55 -2.25 2.64 0.25
N CYS A 56 -2.16 3.97 0.32
CA CYS A 56 -3.21 4.85 -0.19
C CYS A 56 -3.40 4.67 -1.71
N ALA A 57 -2.30 4.55 -2.47
CA ALA A 57 -2.37 4.31 -3.92
C ALA A 57 -3.03 2.96 -4.24
N LEU A 58 -2.75 1.91 -3.46
CA LEU A 58 -3.40 0.60 -3.61
C LEU A 58 -4.90 0.67 -3.39
N ILE A 59 -5.34 1.33 -2.31
CA ILE A 59 -6.78 1.52 -2.00
C ILE A 59 -7.47 2.20 -3.17
N ASN A 60 -6.95 3.35 -3.60
CA ASN A 60 -7.52 4.11 -4.71
C ASN A 60 -7.60 3.28 -6.00
N ALA A 61 -6.55 2.53 -6.32
CA ALA A 61 -6.52 1.68 -7.52
C ALA A 61 -7.55 0.53 -7.45
N LYS A 62 -7.73 -0.08 -6.27
CA LYS A 62 -8.72 -1.13 -6.05
C LYS A 62 -10.14 -0.59 -6.11
N GLU A 63 -10.42 0.54 -5.46
CA GLU A 63 -11.72 1.21 -5.53
C GLU A 63 -12.07 1.64 -6.95
N ALA A 64 -11.10 2.17 -7.71
CA ALA A 64 -11.27 2.50 -9.12
C ALA A 64 -11.57 1.27 -9.99
N SER A 65 -11.00 0.11 -9.64
CA SER A 65 -11.26 -1.16 -10.34
C SER A 65 -12.61 -1.78 -9.97
N LEU A 66 -13.10 -1.51 -8.76
CA LEU A 66 -14.42 -1.94 -8.28
C LEU A 66 -15.56 -1.10 -8.87
N ARG A 67 -15.28 0.15 -9.26
CA ARG A 67 -16.21 0.94 -10.07
C ARG A 67 -16.35 0.23 -11.42
N PRO A 68 -17.52 -0.34 -11.76
CA PRO A 68 -17.68 -0.98 -13.05
C PRO A 68 -17.38 0.07 -14.12
N GLN A 69 -16.47 -0.24 -15.04
CA GLN A 69 -16.31 0.48 -16.30
C GLN A 69 -17.55 0.21 -17.17
N SER A 70 -18.73 0.61 -16.70
CA SER A 70 -19.97 0.59 -17.46
C SER A 70 -20.01 1.82 -18.36
N SER A 71 -19.03 1.98 -19.27
CA SER A 71 -19.05 2.94 -20.39
C SER A 71 -17.72 2.89 -21.16
N GLN A 72 -17.54 1.88 -22.01
CA GLN A 72 -16.77 2.01 -23.26
C GLN A 72 -17.00 0.78 -24.15
N SER A 73 -18.24 0.63 -24.58
CA SER A 73 -18.59 -0.12 -25.79
C SER A 73 -19.90 0.45 -26.33
N CYS A 74 -19.87 1.69 -26.78
CA CYS A 74 -20.88 2.24 -27.68
C CYS A 74 -20.16 2.97 -28.81
N GLN A 75 -20.05 2.23 -29.92
CA GLN A 75 -20.17 2.67 -31.32
C GLN A 75 -19.11 3.60 -31.90
#